data_AF-A0A2G9ZYM4-F1
#
_entry.id   AF-A0A2G9ZYM4-F1
#
_cell.length_a   1.000
_cell.length_b   1.000
_cell.length_c   1.000
_cell.angle_alpha   90.00
_cell.angle_beta   90.00
_cell.angle_gamma   90.00
#
_symmetry.space_group_name_H-M   'P 1'
#
loop_
_entity.id
_entity.type
_entity.pdbx_description
1 polymer ?
#
loop_
_entity_poly.entity_id
_entity_poly.type
_entity_poly.pdbx_seq_one_letter_code
_entity_poly.pdbx_strand_id
1 'polypeptide(L)'
;MKKKMKQCCQAGVAIAALAFFAMTATPVWAQDDAAGKADDLAAAVAEAAKTEAENLENLRNQLAQARQYQKSAVDQINAYKIQGAIFSNQLIAPETPIKELEKFWLEIQGVPRTLSERIKEFKARKTSVEPLLSQTQDQVALTEKQIAEIPGEAASEPKLSIIRGQLKGLLASLLKKQKILVELNGVYTEMSDGSVNIRQEFYDLSGRYNETIQKRRKKELLERQTSLVSVGLKQIIEEIKEVPSHLQSVAGPAFWAEQLGFIRTGGGFYFVAFVTLFLMIQGFIFQTRRYLARLKDHSELKEHFWSRLTISIVQKSVFLLGSTLFFYFYAEFGPFPSKPPIVRAGLNLLLVWLFSAGCMDALRLYCGDEAVPVPKKPVVYLRLLITLVRWFGVTYILLSWLGAGATVIIVWRLIFEISLYVWTFFFWNCVQKSRAAESPEGARNLPPVLLFFKLLSFVIVFTPLILELSGYGSLAIYWLASWGRTAVVALWSLLVFLILR
;
A
#
# COMPACT_ATOMS: atom_id res chain seq x y z
N MET A 1 35.34 -13.05 0.31
CA MET A 1 35.50 -11.59 0.05
C MET A 1 36.91 -11.06 0.28
N LYS A 2 37.60 -11.33 1.40
CA LYS A 2 38.96 -10.79 1.67
C LYS A 2 40.06 -11.18 0.65
N LYS A 3 39.94 -12.32 -0.04
CA LYS A 3 40.93 -12.78 -1.04
C LYS A 3 40.83 -12.02 -2.38
N LYS A 4 39.62 -11.69 -2.84
CA LYS A 4 39.38 -10.89 -4.06
C LYS A 4 39.77 -9.41 -3.89
N MET A 5 39.65 -8.87 -2.67
CA MET A 5 40.07 -7.49 -2.36
C MET A 5 41.60 -7.32 -2.39
N LYS A 6 42.37 -8.35 -1.99
CA LYS A 6 43.84 -8.34 -2.08
C LYS A 6 44.35 -8.38 -3.53
N GLN A 7 43.69 -9.10 -4.42
CA GLN A 7 44.07 -9.17 -5.85
C GLN A 7 43.78 -7.85 -6.59
N CYS A 8 42.66 -7.16 -6.30
CA CYS A 8 42.40 -5.83 -6.88
C CYS A 8 43.38 -4.75 -6.38
N CYS A 9 43.81 -4.81 -5.11
CA CYS A 9 44.85 -3.89 -4.61
C CYS A 9 46.22 -4.14 -5.25
N GLN A 10 46.61 -5.40 -5.51
CA GLN A 10 47.90 -5.70 -6.15
C GLN A 10 47.93 -5.31 -7.63
N ALA A 11 46.83 -5.48 -8.37
CA ALA A 11 46.73 -5.01 -9.75
C ALA A 11 46.71 -3.48 -9.86
N GLY A 12 46.04 -2.78 -8.92
CA GLY A 12 46.03 -1.31 -8.87
C GLY A 12 47.41 -0.70 -8.58
N VAL A 13 48.21 -1.35 -7.73
CA VAL A 13 49.57 -0.88 -7.39
C VAL A 13 50.55 -1.09 -8.55
N ALA A 14 50.43 -2.17 -9.32
CA ALA A 14 51.26 -2.40 -10.51
C ALA A 14 50.94 -1.41 -11.65
N ILE A 15 49.67 -1.07 -11.83
CA ILE A 15 49.23 -0.10 -12.86
C ILE A 15 49.58 1.34 -12.44
N ALA A 16 49.48 1.67 -11.16
CA ALA A 16 49.94 2.96 -10.64
C ALA A 16 51.46 3.11 -10.73
N ALA A 17 52.22 2.03 -10.55
CA ALA A 17 53.67 2.03 -10.76
C ALA A 17 54.03 2.25 -12.24
N LEU A 18 53.30 1.67 -13.19
CA LEU A 18 53.47 1.91 -14.63
C LEU A 18 53.11 3.36 -15.04
N ALA A 19 52.05 3.93 -14.45
CA ALA A 19 51.67 5.32 -14.71
C ALA A 19 52.65 6.34 -14.07
N PHE A 20 53.19 6.02 -12.89
CA PHE A 20 54.18 6.86 -12.21
C PHE A 20 55.55 6.81 -12.92
N PHE A 21 55.94 5.65 -13.47
CA PHE A 21 57.17 5.54 -14.28
C PHE A 21 57.05 6.26 -15.63
N ALA A 22 55.84 6.34 -16.21
CA ALA A 22 55.59 7.04 -17.46
C ALA A 22 55.52 8.57 -17.31
N MET A 23 55.13 9.10 -16.14
CA MET A 23 55.08 10.55 -15.90
C MET A 23 56.44 11.18 -15.58
N THR A 24 57.47 10.40 -15.22
CA THR A 24 58.82 10.91 -14.91
C THR A 24 59.86 10.66 -16.02
N ALA A 25 59.45 10.11 -17.17
CA ALA A 25 60.36 9.87 -18.28
C ALA A 25 60.51 11.13 -19.15
N THR A 26 61.31 12.10 -18.68
CA THR A 26 62.02 13.00 -19.60
C THR A 26 62.96 12.18 -20.50
N PRO A 27 63.19 12.59 -21.76
CA PRO A 27 63.95 11.79 -22.72
C PRO A 27 65.44 11.84 -22.37
N VAL A 28 65.91 10.89 -21.56
CA VAL A 28 67.34 10.62 -21.38
C VAL A 28 67.69 9.46 -22.29
N TRP A 29 67.91 9.78 -23.57
CA TRP A 29 68.70 8.94 -24.46
C TRP A 29 70.17 9.26 -24.18
N ALA A 30 70.73 8.64 -23.14
CA ALA A 30 72.16 8.64 -22.88
C ALA A 30 72.57 7.26 -22.33
N GLN A 31 73.22 6.50 -23.22
CA GLN A 31 74.15 5.38 -23.02
C GLN A 31 74.47 4.96 -21.56
N ASP A 32 73.94 3.80 -21.15
CA ASP A 32 74.70 2.54 -20.89
C ASP A 32 73.87 1.48 -20.12
N ASP A 33 72.66 1.81 -19.67
CA ASP A 33 71.70 0.86 -19.04
C ASP A 33 70.44 0.58 -19.89
N ALA A 34 70.51 0.87 -21.20
CA ALA A 34 69.35 0.79 -22.12
C ALA A 34 68.89 -0.65 -22.40
N ALA A 35 69.80 -1.63 -22.33
CA ALA A 35 69.47 -3.02 -22.63
C ALA A 35 68.61 -3.68 -21.53
N GLY A 36 68.88 -3.41 -20.24
CA GLY A 36 68.12 -3.95 -19.12
C GLY A 36 66.74 -3.33 -18.96
N LYS A 37 66.63 -2.00 -19.13
CA LYS A 37 65.33 -1.29 -19.08
C LYS A 37 64.38 -1.67 -20.22
N ALA A 38 64.91 -2.00 -21.40
CA ALA A 38 64.11 -2.46 -22.53
C ALA A 38 63.57 -3.88 -22.32
N ASP A 39 64.35 -4.76 -21.68
CA ASP A 39 63.94 -6.14 -21.38
C ASP A 39 62.90 -6.15 -20.23
N ASP A 40 63.06 -5.27 -19.23
CA ASP A 40 62.05 -5.05 -18.17
C ASP A 40 60.74 -4.48 -18.72
N LEU A 41 60.80 -3.54 -19.67
CA LEU A 41 59.62 -2.97 -20.33
C LEU A 41 58.90 -4.03 -21.19
N ALA A 42 59.64 -4.84 -21.95
CA ALA A 42 59.08 -5.93 -22.75
C ALA A 42 58.42 -7.02 -21.87
N ALA A 43 59.00 -7.33 -20.71
CA ALA A 43 58.42 -8.25 -19.73
C ALA A 43 57.14 -7.66 -19.09
N ALA A 44 57.14 -6.38 -18.73
CA ALA A 44 55.98 -5.70 -18.17
C ALA A 44 54.81 -5.61 -19.17
N VAL A 45 55.08 -5.31 -20.44
CA VAL A 45 54.06 -5.28 -21.50
C VAL A 45 53.53 -6.69 -21.80
N ALA A 46 54.38 -7.72 -21.77
CA ALA A 46 53.95 -9.11 -21.95
C ALA A 46 53.04 -9.59 -20.79
N GLU A 47 53.38 -9.27 -19.55
CA GLU A 47 52.56 -9.61 -18.38
C GLU A 47 51.23 -8.83 -18.36
N ALA A 48 51.26 -7.55 -18.75
CA ALA A 48 50.05 -6.75 -18.94
C ALA A 48 49.16 -7.34 -20.04
N ALA A 49 49.72 -7.77 -21.17
CA ALA A 49 48.98 -8.41 -22.26
C ALA A 49 48.33 -9.74 -21.83
N LYS A 50 49.02 -10.53 -21.00
CA LYS A 50 48.50 -11.78 -20.45
C LYS A 50 47.35 -11.54 -19.46
N THR A 51 47.54 -10.61 -18.53
CA THR A 51 46.50 -10.20 -17.58
C THR A 51 45.26 -9.67 -18.30
N GLU A 52 45.48 -8.94 -19.40
CA GLU A 52 44.38 -8.38 -20.19
C GLU A 52 43.63 -9.45 -21.00
N ALA A 53 44.30 -10.51 -21.43
CA ALA A 53 43.66 -11.66 -22.05
C ALA A 53 42.70 -12.39 -21.07
N GLU A 54 43.12 -12.59 -19.81
CA GLU A 54 42.26 -13.19 -18.77
C GLU A 54 41.07 -12.28 -18.42
N ASN A 55 41.29 -10.96 -18.32
CA ASN A 55 40.22 -9.98 -18.10
C ASN A 55 39.21 -9.96 -19.25
N LEU A 56 39.69 -10.07 -20.50
CA LEU A 56 38.84 -10.15 -21.69
C LEU A 56 37.92 -11.37 -21.66
N GLU A 57 38.43 -12.53 -21.23
CA GLU A 57 37.62 -13.75 -21.12
C GLU A 57 36.53 -13.61 -20.04
N ASN A 58 36.89 -13.04 -18.89
CA ASN A 58 35.91 -12.71 -17.84
C ASN A 58 34.83 -11.74 -18.33
N LEU A 59 35.21 -10.69 -19.06
CA LEU A 59 34.26 -9.72 -19.63
C LEU A 59 33.38 -10.33 -20.71
N ARG A 60 33.91 -11.24 -21.54
CA ARG A 60 33.09 -12.02 -22.49
C ARG A 60 32.07 -12.89 -21.79
N ASN A 61 32.46 -13.56 -20.72
CA ASN A 61 31.55 -14.36 -19.90
C ASN A 61 30.45 -13.49 -19.26
N GLN A 62 30.83 -12.31 -18.74
CA GLN A 62 29.85 -11.34 -18.23
C GLN A 62 28.91 -10.83 -19.31
N LEU A 63 29.40 -10.56 -20.52
CA LEU A 63 28.56 -10.14 -21.66
C LEU A 63 27.60 -11.25 -22.10
N ALA A 64 28.06 -12.49 -22.16
CA ALA A 64 27.21 -13.65 -22.47
C ALA A 64 26.09 -13.80 -21.42
N GLN A 65 26.43 -13.70 -20.14
CA GLN A 65 25.45 -13.71 -19.06
C GLN A 65 24.48 -12.52 -19.17
N ALA A 66 24.99 -11.30 -19.40
CA ALA A 66 24.16 -10.10 -19.54
C ALA A 66 23.17 -10.22 -20.70
N ARG A 67 23.59 -10.78 -21.84
CA ARG A 67 22.71 -11.05 -22.98
C ARG A 67 21.66 -12.13 -22.69
N GLN A 68 22.03 -13.18 -21.96
CA GLN A 68 21.06 -14.19 -21.52
C GLN A 68 20.02 -13.57 -20.58
N TYR A 69 20.45 -12.75 -19.64
CA TYR A 69 19.56 -11.99 -18.76
C TYR A 69 18.70 -10.99 -19.52
N GLN A 70 19.26 -10.30 -20.52
CA GLN A 70 18.53 -9.38 -21.39
C GLN A 70 17.37 -10.08 -22.09
N LYS A 71 17.59 -11.27 -22.64
CA LYS A 71 16.51 -12.05 -23.26
C LYS A 71 15.38 -12.32 -22.27
N SER A 72 15.71 -12.80 -21.07
CA SER A 72 14.71 -13.04 -20.01
C SER A 72 14.00 -11.75 -19.56
N ALA A 73 14.72 -10.63 -19.49
CA ALA A 73 14.17 -9.33 -19.13
C ALA A 73 13.20 -8.82 -20.20
N VAL A 74 13.55 -8.96 -21.49
CA VAL A 74 12.68 -8.61 -22.62
C VAL A 74 11.42 -9.47 -22.63
N ASP A 75 11.55 -10.78 -22.39
CA ASP A 75 10.39 -11.68 -22.30
C ASP A 75 9.44 -11.26 -21.16
N GLN A 76 10.00 -10.87 -20.01
CA GLN A 76 9.20 -10.38 -18.88
C GLN A 76 8.59 -9.01 -19.15
N ILE A 77 9.31 -8.09 -19.80
CA ILE A 77 8.77 -6.80 -20.26
C ILE A 77 7.58 -7.04 -21.21
N ASN A 78 7.70 -7.98 -22.14
CA ASN A 78 6.61 -8.33 -23.05
C ASN A 78 5.42 -8.96 -22.31
N ALA A 79 5.68 -9.82 -21.32
CA ALA A 79 4.62 -10.35 -20.45
C ALA A 79 3.88 -9.23 -19.71
N TYR A 80 4.60 -8.23 -19.17
CA TYR A 80 3.98 -7.06 -18.54
C TYR A 80 3.20 -6.21 -19.54
N LYS A 81 3.67 -6.04 -20.78
CA LYS A 81 2.89 -5.35 -21.83
C LYS A 81 1.58 -6.07 -22.12
N ILE A 82 1.62 -7.40 -22.23
CA ILE A 82 0.41 -8.22 -22.43
C ILE A 82 -0.54 -8.06 -21.23
N GLN A 83 -0.03 -8.13 -20.00
CA GLN A 83 -0.84 -7.88 -18.80
C GLN A 83 -1.44 -6.47 -18.79
N GLY A 84 -0.65 -5.45 -19.13
CA GLY A 84 -1.11 -4.06 -19.24
C GLY A 84 -2.23 -3.92 -20.27
N ALA A 85 -2.13 -4.60 -21.42
CA ALA A 85 -3.19 -4.63 -22.43
C ALA A 85 -4.46 -5.34 -21.93
N ILE A 86 -4.31 -6.48 -21.22
CA ILE A 86 -5.44 -7.20 -20.60
C ILE A 86 -6.17 -6.29 -19.61
N PHE A 87 -5.43 -5.65 -18.69
CA PHE A 87 -6.00 -4.73 -17.71
C PHE A 87 -6.63 -3.50 -18.38
N SER A 88 -5.98 -2.92 -19.39
CA SER A 88 -6.56 -1.82 -20.16
C SER A 88 -7.88 -2.21 -20.82
N ASN A 89 -7.99 -3.42 -21.38
CA ASN A 89 -9.23 -3.89 -21.98
C ASN A 89 -10.34 -4.09 -20.94
N GLN A 90 -10.01 -4.63 -19.76
CA GLN A 90 -10.96 -4.79 -18.66
C GLN A 90 -11.47 -3.45 -18.11
N LEU A 91 -10.64 -2.41 -18.14
CA LEU A 91 -11.03 -1.06 -17.74
C LEU A 91 -12.10 -0.46 -18.67
N ILE A 92 -12.01 -0.78 -19.96
CA ILE A 92 -12.93 -0.31 -21.00
C ILE A 92 -14.25 -1.10 -20.96
N ALA A 93 -14.20 -2.38 -20.60
CA ALA A 93 -15.38 -3.22 -20.52
C ALA A 93 -16.42 -2.64 -19.52
N PRO A 94 -17.63 -2.26 -19.99
CA PRO A 94 -18.60 -1.56 -19.16
C PRO A 94 -19.20 -2.46 -18.08
N GLU A 95 -19.23 -3.78 -18.30
CA GLU A 95 -19.83 -4.76 -17.39
C GLU A 95 -18.92 -5.17 -16.23
N THR A 96 -17.64 -4.82 -16.25
CA THR A 96 -16.71 -5.20 -15.17
C THR A 96 -17.18 -4.57 -13.85
N PRO A 97 -17.54 -5.37 -12.83
CA PRO A 97 -18.02 -4.84 -11.57
C PRO A 97 -16.92 -4.09 -10.84
N ILE A 98 -17.28 -3.07 -10.05
CA ILE A 98 -16.32 -2.20 -9.35
C ILE A 98 -15.39 -3.00 -8.44
N LYS A 99 -15.89 -4.07 -7.80
CA LYS A 99 -15.08 -4.96 -6.95
C LYS A 99 -13.96 -5.66 -7.73
N GLU A 100 -14.22 -6.08 -8.97
CA GLU A 100 -13.19 -6.68 -9.82
C GLU A 100 -12.19 -5.64 -10.30
N LEU A 101 -12.65 -4.43 -10.66
CA LEU A 101 -11.75 -3.33 -10.98
C LEU A 101 -10.84 -2.96 -9.79
N GLU A 102 -11.36 -2.96 -8.56
CA GLU A 102 -10.56 -2.76 -7.35
C GLU A 102 -9.51 -3.86 -7.16
N LYS A 103 -9.86 -5.12 -7.45
CA LYS A 103 -8.92 -6.24 -7.39
C LYS A 103 -7.79 -6.06 -8.41
N PHE A 104 -8.13 -5.81 -9.68
CA PHE A 104 -7.12 -5.58 -10.72
C PHE A 104 -6.28 -4.34 -10.43
N TRP A 105 -6.87 -3.28 -9.86
CA TRP A 105 -6.13 -2.10 -9.45
C TRP A 105 -5.06 -2.42 -8.39
N LEU A 106 -5.37 -3.29 -7.41
CA LEU A 106 -4.39 -3.75 -6.43
C LEU A 106 -3.27 -4.58 -7.07
N GLU A 107 -3.59 -5.44 -8.04
CA GLU A 107 -2.60 -6.22 -8.79
C GLU A 107 -1.66 -5.31 -9.61
N ILE A 108 -2.22 -4.30 -10.29
CA ILE A 108 -1.48 -3.27 -11.04
C ILE A 108 -0.53 -2.49 -10.14
N GLN A 109 -0.90 -2.19 -8.89
CA GLN A 109 -0.04 -1.46 -7.96
C GLN A 109 1.21 -2.23 -7.52
N GLY A 110 1.19 -3.57 -7.61
CA GLY A 110 2.35 -4.41 -7.28
C GLY A 110 3.47 -4.30 -8.32
N VAL A 111 3.13 -4.19 -9.61
CA VAL A 111 4.07 -4.26 -10.73
C VAL A 111 5.13 -3.14 -10.70
N PRO A 112 4.79 -1.86 -10.46
CA PRO A 112 5.78 -0.79 -10.37
C PRO A 112 6.83 -0.98 -9.27
N ARG A 113 6.48 -1.64 -8.17
CA ARG A 113 7.42 -1.92 -7.07
C ARG A 113 8.48 -2.93 -7.51
N THR A 114 8.04 -4.05 -8.08
CA THR A 114 8.94 -5.08 -8.62
C THR A 114 9.84 -4.53 -9.74
N LEU A 115 9.30 -3.69 -10.63
CA LEU A 115 10.11 -3.02 -11.66
C LEU A 115 11.11 -2.03 -11.07
N SER A 116 10.79 -1.35 -9.97
CA SER A 116 11.71 -0.40 -9.34
C SER A 116 12.94 -1.07 -8.73
N GLU A 117 12.78 -2.26 -8.14
CA GLU A 117 13.91 -3.07 -7.65
C GLU A 117 14.83 -3.49 -8.79
N ARG A 118 14.26 -3.95 -9.92
CA ARG A 118 15.03 -4.35 -11.11
C ARG A 118 15.74 -3.18 -11.77
N ILE A 119 15.08 -2.03 -11.91
CA ILE A 119 15.71 -0.79 -12.41
C ILE A 119 16.91 -0.43 -11.54
N LYS A 120 16.78 -0.55 -10.21
CA LYS A 120 17.89 -0.27 -9.29
C LYS A 120 19.05 -1.26 -9.50
N GLU A 121 18.77 -2.54 -9.71
CA GLU A 121 19.80 -3.54 -10.00
C GLU A 121 20.52 -3.25 -11.33
N PHE A 122 19.78 -3.00 -12.42
CA PHE A 122 20.36 -2.69 -13.72
C PHE A 122 21.20 -1.41 -13.68
N LYS A 123 20.73 -0.37 -12.99
CA LYS A 123 21.51 0.85 -12.77
C LYS A 123 22.79 0.59 -11.98
N ALA A 124 22.73 -0.20 -10.91
CA ALA A 124 23.92 -0.55 -10.13
C ALA A 124 24.96 -1.31 -10.98
N ARG A 125 24.51 -2.25 -11.82
CA ARG A 125 25.39 -2.96 -12.76
C ARG A 125 25.98 -2.01 -13.81
N LYS A 126 25.18 -1.11 -14.37
CA LYS A 126 25.65 -0.07 -15.30
C LYS A 126 26.75 0.81 -14.66
N THR A 127 26.52 1.32 -13.46
CA THR A 127 27.48 2.16 -12.72
C THR A 127 28.79 1.41 -12.40
N SER A 128 28.77 0.08 -12.31
CA SER A 128 30.01 -0.70 -12.14
C SER A 128 30.86 -0.83 -13.43
N VAL A 129 30.27 -0.58 -14.60
CA VAL A 129 30.87 -0.79 -15.92
C VAL A 129 31.40 0.52 -16.50
N GLU A 130 30.71 1.63 -16.25
CA GLU A 130 31.12 2.98 -16.65
C GLU A 130 32.58 3.35 -16.29
N PRO A 131 33.07 3.14 -15.06
CA PRO A 131 34.47 3.47 -14.73
C PRO A 131 35.46 2.58 -15.49
N LEU A 132 35.13 1.31 -15.73
CA LEU A 132 35.98 0.40 -16.50
C LEU A 132 36.08 0.83 -17.96
N LEU A 133 34.97 1.34 -18.52
CA LEU A 133 34.94 1.86 -19.89
C LEU A 133 35.80 3.12 -20.02
N SER A 134 35.66 4.08 -19.09
CA SER A 134 36.49 5.30 -19.06
C SER A 134 37.97 4.95 -18.93
N GLN A 135 38.33 4.09 -17.98
CA GLN A 135 39.72 3.68 -17.79
C GLN A 135 40.29 2.99 -19.03
N THR A 136 39.50 2.15 -19.71
CA THR A 136 39.93 1.48 -20.95
C THR A 136 40.10 2.49 -22.08
N GLN A 137 39.24 3.50 -22.20
CA GLN A 137 39.38 4.59 -23.16
C GLN A 137 40.68 5.37 -22.95
N ASP A 138 41.00 5.71 -21.71
CA ASP A 138 42.24 6.41 -21.35
C ASP A 138 43.48 5.56 -21.69
N GLN A 139 43.43 4.25 -21.41
CA GLN A 139 44.51 3.31 -21.74
C GLN A 139 44.71 3.14 -23.25
N VAL A 140 43.63 3.11 -24.03
CA VAL A 140 43.70 3.09 -25.50
C VAL A 140 44.39 4.36 -26.01
N ALA A 141 43.94 5.54 -25.58
CA ALA A 141 44.51 6.82 -26.00
C ALA A 141 46.00 6.94 -25.64
N LEU A 142 46.39 6.49 -24.44
CA LEU A 142 47.79 6.47 -24.02
C LEU A 142 48.64 5.53 -24.88
N THR A 143 48.12 4.32 -25.16
CA THR A 143 48.83 3.30 -25.96
C THR A 143 48.98 3.76 -27.42
N GLU A 144 47.96 4.38 -27.99
CA GLU A 144 48.02 4.98 -29.34
C GLU A 144 49.10 6.07 -29.42
N LYS A 145 49.17 6.93 -28.39
CA LYS A 145 50.19 7.97 -28.30
C LYS A 145 51.60 7.37 -28.22
N GLN A 146 51.81 6.34 -27.39
CA GLN A 146 53.10 5.63 -27.28
C GLN A 146 53.52 4.94 -28.58
N ILE A 147 52.58 4.36 -29.33
CA ILE A 147 52.87 3.77 -30.65
C ILE A 147 53.26 4.83 -31.68
N ALA A 148 52.65 6.02 -31.60
CA ALA A 148 52.95 7.14 -32.50
C ALA A 148 54.31 7.79 -32.22
N GLU A 149 54.75 7.81 -30.95
CA GLU A 149 56.04 8.34 -30.51
C GLU A 149 57.25 7.46 -30.93
N ILE A 150 57.03 6.22 -31.38
CA ILE A 150 58.07 5.33 -31.93
C ILE A 150 58.09 5.44 -33.47
N PRO A 151 58.99 6.23 -34.07
CA PRO A 151 59.03 6.45 -35.52
C PRO A 151 59.31 5.16 -36.31
N GLY A 152 58.82 5.09 -37.55
CA GLY A 152 58.98 3.93 -38.43
C GLY A 152 60.44 3.55 -38.72
N GLU A 153 61.35 4.52 -38.70
CA GLU A 153 62.77 4.36 -39.04
C GLU A 153 63.63 3.81 -37.88
N ALA A 154 63.22 4.04 -36.63
CA ALA A 154 63.81 3.44 -35.43
C ALA A 154 63.47 1.93 -35.27
N ALA A 155 62.65 1.37 -36.15
CA ALA A 155 62.31 -0.05 -36.20
C ALA A 155 63.45 -0.95 -36.72
N SER A 156 64.58 -0.36 -37.13
CA SER A 156 65.80 -1.07 -37.56
C SER A 156 66.52 -1.74 -36.38
N GLU A 157 66.24 -1.33 -35.13
CA GLU A 157 66.69 -2.03 -33.93
C GLU A 157 65.75 -3.20 -33.58
N PRO A 158 66.27 -4.44 -33.46
CA PRO A 158 65.45 -5.62 -33.22
C PRO A 158 64.64 -5.54 -31.92
N LYS A 159 65.14 -4.84 -30.88
CA LYS A 159 64.41 -4.67 -29.60
C LYS A 159 63.21 -3.71 -29.69
N LEU A 160 63.34 -2.58 -30.40
CA LEU A 160 62.24 -1.61 -30.58
C LEU A 160 61.11 -2.17 -31.46
N SER A 161 61.43 -3.03 -32.43
CA SER A 161 60.41 -3.71 -33.23
C SER A 161 59.55 -4.70 -32.42
N ILE A 162 60.16 -5.42 -31.46
CA ILE A 162 59.46 -6.33 -30.54
C ILE A 162 58.50 -5.56 -29.64
N ILE A 163 58.97 -4.47 -29.00
CA ILE A 163 58.14 -3.64 -28.11
C ILE A 163 56.97 -3.02 -28.87
N ARG A 164 57.21 -2.52 -30.10
CA ARG A 164 56.14 -2.00 -30.96
C ARG A 164 55.11 -3.07 -31.33
N GLY A 165 55.56 -4.31 -31.59
CA GLY A 165 54.69 -5.46 -31.83
C GLY A 165 53.82 -5.80 -30.61
N GLN A 166 54.41 -5.80 -29.41
CA GLN A 166 53.71 -6.05 -28.16
C GLN A 166 52.69 -4.94 -27.83
N LEU A 167 53.04 -3.67 -28.04
CA LEU A 167 52.12 -2.53 -27.87
C LEU A 167 50.94 -2.60 -28.84
N LYS A 168 51.16 -2.99 -30.11
CA LYS A 168 50.08 -3.24 -31.06
C LYS A 168 49.16 -4.38 -30.61
N GLY A 169 49.74 -5.45 -30.04
CA GLY A 169 48.97 -6.57 -29.45
C GLY A 169 48.13 -6.15 -28.23
N LEU A 170 48.69 -5.30 -27.37
CA LEU A 170 47.99 -4.73 -26.22
C LEU A 170 46.85 -3.79 -26.68
N LEU A 171 47.11 -2.90 -27.64
CA LEU A 171 46.11 -2.01 -28.23
C LEU A 171 44.94 -2.81 -28.82
N ALA A 172 45.23 -3.87 -29.59
CA ALA A 172 44.19 -4.73 -30.14
C ALA A 172 43.34 -5.42 -29.05
N SER A 173 43.94 -5.73 -27.90
CA SER A 173 43.24 -6.31 -26.75
C SER A 173 42.38 -5.28 -26.02
N LEU A 174 42.90 -4.07 -25.81
CA LEU A 174 42.18 -2.94 -25.22
C LEU A 174 40.99 -2.50 -26.07
N LEU A 175 41.13 -2.43 -27.39
CA LEU A 175 40.03 -2.13 -28.31
C LEU A 175 38.93 -3.20 -28.25
N LYS A 176 39.29 -4.49 -28.14
CA LYS A 176 38.32 -5.57 -27.93
C LYS A 176 37.58 -5.42 -26.59
N LYS A 177 38.29 -5.03 -25.53
CA LYS A 177 37.70 -4.78 -24.20
C LYS A 177 36.75 -3.60 -24.23
N GLN A 178 37.16 -2.51 -24.84
CA GLN A 178 36.35 -1.31 -25.04
C GLN A 178 35.04 -1.69 -25.75
N LYS A 179 35.11 -2.44 -26.85
CA LYS A 179 33.92 -2.93 -27.56
C LYS A 179 32.99 -3.74 -26.65
N ILE A 180 33.53 -4.68 -25.89
CA ILE A 180 32.73 -5.50 -24.95
C ILE A 180 32.07 -4.62 -23.88
N LEU A 181 32.78 -3.66 -23.30
CA LEU A 181 32.25 -2.77 -22.27
C LEU A 181 31.17 -1.83 -22.81
N VAL A 182 31.34 -1.31 -24.04
CA VAL A 182 30.31 -0.52 -24.74
C VAL A 182 29.05 -1.37 -24.95
N GLU A 183 29.19 -2.60 -25.45
CA GLU A 183 28.05 -3.51 -25.62
C GLU A 183 27.36 -3.84 -24.29
N LEU A 184 28.13 -4.10 -23.24
CA LEU A 184 27.61 -4.39 -21.90
C LEU A 184 26.82 -3.20 -21.32
N ASN A 185 27.35 -1.97 -21.50
CA ASN A 185 26.68 -0.73 -21.09
C ASN A 185 25.38 -0.51 -21.89
N GLY A 186 25.39 -0.82 -23.19
CA GLY A 186 24.21 -0.78 -24.04
C GLY A 186 23.11 -1.72 -23.55
N VAL A 187 23.47 -2.98 -23.25
CA VAL A 187 22.54 -3.99 -22.74
C VAL A 187 21.88 -3.56 -21.43
N TYR A 188 22.64 -3.03 -20.45
CA TYR A 188 22.05 -2.55 -19.19
C TYR A 188 21.19 -1.29 -19.37
N THR A 189 21.56 -0.40 -20.29
CA THR A 189 20.77 0.80 -20.60
C THR A 189 19.42 0.41 -21.19
N GLU A 190 19.41 -0.47 -22.20
CA GLU A 190 18.18 -0.95 -22.84
C GLU A 190 17.24 -1.65 -21.84
N MET A 191 17.77 -2.52 -20.98
CA MET A 191 16.97 -3.19 -19.94
C MET A 191 16.40 -2.20 -18.91
N SER A 192 17.20 -1.21 -18.50
CA SER A 192 16.77 -0.16 -17.57
C SER A 192 15.66 0.67 -18.19
N ASP A 193 15.86 1.18 -19.41
CA ASP A 193 14.92 2.08 -20.08
C ASP A 193 13.62 1.36 -20.43
N GLY A 194 13.70 0.11 -20.92
CA GLY A 194 12.54 -0.74 -21.13
C GLY A 194 11.73 -0.95 -19.84
N SER A 195 12.39 -1.19 -18.71
CA SER A 195 11.72 -1.34 -17.41
C SER A 195 11.12 -0.02 -16.90
N VAL A 196 11.78 1.11 -17.14
CA VAL A 196 11.27 2.45 -16.79
C VAL A 196 9.99 2.78 -17.56
N ASN A 197 9.97 2.50 -18.87
CA ASN A 197 8.81 2.75 -19.73
C ASN A 197 7.58 1.94 -19.26
N ILE A 198 7.73 0.63 -19.05
CA ILE A 198 6.64 -0.21 -18.53
C ILE A 198 6.17 0.26 -17.16
N ARG A 199 7.10 0.64 -16.28
CA ARG A 199 6.72 1.14 -14.96
C ARG A 199 5.85 2.40 -15.07
N GLN A 200 6.17 3.30 -15.99
CA GLN A 200 5.36 4.50 -16.23
C GLN A 200 3.99 4.13 -16.79
N GLU A 201 3.92 3.22 -17.76
CA GLU A 201 2.64 2.72 -18.29
C GLU A 201 1.73 2.16 -17.19
N PHE A 202 2.28 1.40 -16.25
CA PHE A 202 1.52 0.87 -15.11
C PHE A 202 1.11 1.94 -14.09
N TYR A 203 1.90 3.00 -13.89
CA TYR A 203 1.48 4.15 -13.08
C TYR A 203 0.31 4.89 -13.72
N ASP A 204 0.40 5.17 -15.02
CA ASP A 204 -0.66 5.86 -15.76
C ASP A 204 -1.94 5.00 -15.83
N LEU A 205 -1.78 3.68 -15.99
CA LEU A 205 -2.89 2.73 -15.95
C LEU A 205 -3.53 2.69 -14.56
N SER A 206 -2.74 2.66 -13.48
CA SER A 206 -3.24 2.73 -12.11
C SER A 206 -4.04 4.02 -11.84
N GLY A 207 -3.56 5.16 -12.37
CA GLY A 207 -4.28 6.44 -12.32
C GLY A 207 -5.64 6.36 -13.03
N ARG A 208 -5.66 5.83 -14.26
CA ARG A 208 -6.90 5.63 -15.05
C ARG A 208 -7.89 4.69 -14.35
N TYR A 209 -7.41 3.62 -13.71
CA TYR A 209 -8.23 2.73 -12.89
C TYR A 209 -8.88 3.48 -11.73
N ASN A 210 -8.10 4.22 -10.95
CA ASN A 210 -8.64 4.99 -9.82
C ASN A 210 -9.70 5.99 -10.29
N GLU A 211 -9.44 6.76 -11.35
CA GLU A 211 -10.42 7.69 -11.91
C GLU A 211 -11.70 7.00 -12.37
N THR A 212 -11.56 5.86 -13.07
CA THR A 212 -12.70 5.11 -13.59
C THR A 212 -13.52 4.48 -12.47
N ILE A 213 -12.87 3.93 -11.44
CA ILE A 213 -13.54 3.43 -10.23
C ILE A 213 -14.32 4.56 -9.57
N GLN A 214 -13.74 5.76 -9.41
CA GLN A 214 -14.45 6.91 -8.83
C GLN A 214 -15.63 7.36 -9.70
N LYS A 215 -15.46 7.42 -11.02
CA LYS A 215 -16.55 7.76 -11.97
C LYS A 215 -17.67 6.72 -11.93
N ARG A 216 -17.34 5.43 -11.98
CA ARG A 216 -18.33 4.33 -11.90
C ARG A 216 -19.05 4.31 -10.55
N ARG A 217 -18.35 4.54 -9.42
CA ARG A 217 -19.00 4.68 -8.11
C ARG A 217 -20.02 5.82 -8.10
N LYS A 218 -19.67 6.99 -8.65
CA LYS A 218 -20.62 8.11 -8.78
C LYS A 218 -21.80 7.77 -9.69
N LYS A 219 -21.55 7.06 -10.79
CA LYS A 219 -22.58 6.60 -11.72
C LYS A 219 -23.53 5.60 -11.06
N GLU A 220 -23.00 4.62 -10.33
CA GLU A 220 -23.76 3.60 -9.60
C GLU A 220 -24.66 4.20 -8.50
N LEU A 221 -24.27 5.34 -7.92
CA LEU A 221 -25.14 6.08 -7.00
C LEU A 221 -26.39 6.65 -7.69
N LEU A 222 -26.32 6.90 -9.00
CA LEU A 222 -27.38 7.56 -9.78
C LEU A 222 -28.03 6.64 -10.81
N GLU A 223 -27.49 5.45 -11.04
CA GLU A 223 -28.07 4.47 -11.94
C GLU A 223 -29.06 3.58 -11.21
N ARG A 224 -30.20 3.36 -11.86
CA ARG A 224 -31.23 2.45 -11.38
C ARG A 224 -30.71 1.02 -11.54
N GLN A 225 -30.43 0.35 -10.43
CA GLN A 225 -30.17 -1.09 -10.41
C GLN A 225 -31.50 -1.84 -10.58
N THR A 226 -31.44 -3.08 -11.09
CA THR A 226 -32.60 -3.96 -11.21
C THR A 226 -33.36 -3.98 -9.89
N SER A 227 -34.57 -3.43 -9.88
CA SER A 227 -35.36 -3.30 -8.66
C SER A 227 -35.58 -4.67 -8.02
N LEU A 228 -35.75 -4.74 -6.69
CA LEU A 228 -36.17 -5.95 -5.99
C LEU A 228 -37.39 -6.65 -6.62
N VAL A 229 -38.25 -5.88 -7.28
CA VAL A 229 -39.43 -6.38 -8.01
C VAL A 229 -39.05 -7.28 -9.19
N SER A 230 -37.88 -7.09 -9.81
CA SER A 230 -37.38 -7.94 -10.90
C SER A 230 -36.59 -9.17 -10.42
N VAL A 231 -36.14 -9.20 -9.15
CA VAL A 231 -35.44 -10.35 -8.57
C VAL A 231 -36.51 -11.27 -7.99
N GLY A 232 -36.82 -12.37 -8.68
CA GLY A 232 -37.92 -13.26 -8.29
C GLY A 232 -37.73 -13.86 -6.89
N LEU A 233 -38.81 -13.95 -6.11
CA LEU A 233 -38.81 -14.53 -4.74
C LEU A 233 -38.13 -15.91 -4.64
N LYS A 234 -38.15 -16.70 -5.72
CA LYS A 234 -37.48 -18.01 -5.77
C LYS A 234 -35.95 -17.88 -5.65
N GLN A 235 -35.34 -16.93 -6.37
CA GLN A 235 -33.90 -16.68 -6.31
C GLN A 235 -33.48 -16.20 -4.91
N ILE A 236 -34.31 -15.37 -4.27
CA ILE A 236 -34.09 -14.93 -2.88
C ILE A 236 -34.03 -16.13 -1.93
N ILE A 237 -34.98 -17.05 -2.06
CA ILE A 237 -35.06 -18.24 -1.19
C ILE A 237 -33.87 -19.18 -1.44
N GLU A 238 -33.45 -19.34 -2.69
CA GLU A 238 -32.29 -20.17 -3.05
C GLU A 238 -30.99 -19.58 -2.48
N GLU A 239 -30.73 -18.29 -2.65
CA GLU A 239 -29.54 -17.63 -2.09
C GLU A 239 -29.54 -17.65 -0.55
N ILE A 240 -30.70 -17.50 0.11
CA ILE A 240 -30.80 -17.61 1.58
C ILE A 240 -30.47 -19.03 2.05
N LYS A 241 -30.84 -20.07 1.28
CA LYS A 241 -30.50 -21.47 1.61
C LYS A 241 -29.01 -21.76 1.50
N GLU A 242 -28.25 -20.95 0.76
CA GLU A 242 -26.79 -21.07 0.65
C GLU A 242 -26.05 -20.37 1.81
N VAL A 243 -26.67 -19.44 2.53
CA VAL A 243 -26.03 -18.75 3.66
C VAL A 243 -25.48 -19.73 4.73
N PRO A 244 -26.21 -20.78 5.16
CA PRO A 244 -25.67 -21.77 6.10
C PRO A 244 -24.42 -22.50 5.60
N SER A 245 -24.32 -22.81 4.31
CA SER A 245 -23.12 -23.49 3.76
C SER A 245 -21.92 -22.54 3.75
N HIS A 246 -22.13 -21.25 3.47
CA HIS A 246 -21.12 -20.22 3.64
C HIS A 246 -20.71 -20.00 5.10
N LEU A 247 -21.63 -20.15 6.07
CA LEU A 247 -21.27 -20.11 7.49
C LEU A 247 -20.45 -21.35 7.92
N GLN A 248 -20.79 -22.53 7.40
CA GLN A 248 -20.06 -23.77 7.69
C GLN A 248 -18.62 -23.72 7.16
N SER A 249 -18.39 -23.11 5.99
CA SER A 249 -17.05 -23.01 5.42
C SER A 249 -16.10 -22.17 6.28
N VAL A 250 -16.62 -21.16 7.00
CA VAL A 250 -15.85 -20.32 7.95
C VAL A 250 -15.39 -21.10 9.17
N ALA A 251 -16.14 -22.12 9.58
CA ALA A 251 -15.72 -23.02 10.66
C ALA A 251 -14.62 -24.00 10.20
N GLY A 252 -14.39 -24.13 8.89
CA GLY A 252 -13.39 -25.02 8.32
C GLY A 252 -11.95 -24.49 8.49
N PRO A 253 -10.98 -25.35 8.83
CA PRO A 253 -9.58 -24.94 8.95
C PRO A 253 -8.97 -24.46 7.62
N ALA A 254 -9.50 -24.93 6.49
CA ALA A 254 -9.06 -24.52 5.14
C ALA A 254 -9.33 -23.03 4.86
N PHE A 255 -10.50 -22.52 5.28
CA PHE A 255 -10.84 -21.10 5.14
C PHE A 255 -9.85 -20.21 5.90
N TRP A 256 -9.51 -20.59 7.14
CA TRP A 256 -8.53 -19.84 7.93
C TRP A 256 -7.12 -19.95 7.38
N ALA A 257 -6.75 -21.09 6.80
CA ALA A 257 -5.46 -21.24 6.13
C ALA A 257 -5.32 -20.30 4.91
N GLU A 258 -6.40 -20.07 4.17
CA GLU A 258 -6.45 -19.12 3.06
C GLU A 258 -6.44 -17.67 3.58
N GLN A 259 -7.32 -17.34 4.53
CA GLN A 259 -7.44 -15.98 5.08
C GLN A 259 -6.20 -15.55 5.85
N LEU A 260 -5.47 -16.47 6.50
CA LEU A 260 -4.22 -16.21 7.21
C LEU A 260 -2.98 -16.57 6.38
N GLY A 261 -3.16 -16.97 5.12
CA GLY A 261 -2.05 -17.28 4.21
C GLY A 261 -1.10 -16.10 4.03
N PHE A 262 -1.59 -14.86 4.16
CA PHE A 262 -0.76 -13.64 4.12
C PHE A 262 0.29 -13.59 5.25
N ILE A 263 0.03 -14.22 6.40
CA ILE A 263 0.98 -14.29 7.52
C ILE A 263 2.16 -15.18 7.12
N ARG A 264 1.90 -16.23 6.34
CA ARG A 264 2.94 -17.16 5.86
C ARG A 264 3.77 -16.56 4.74
N THR A 265 3.16 -15.83 3.80
CA THR A 265 3.86 -15.21 2.66
C THR A 265 4.56 -13.91 3.02
N GLY A 266 4.03 -13.12 3.97
CA GLY A 266 4.69 -11.90 4.44
C GLY A 266 5.98 -12.17 5.23
N GLY A 267 6.17 -13.40 5.72
CA GLY A 267 7.26 -13.74 6.64
C GLY A 267 6.84 -13.45 8.09
N GLY A 268 6.97 -14.46 8.95
CA GLY A 268 6.51 -14.39 10.35
C GLY A 268 7.08 -13.22 11.16
N PHE A 269 8.18 -12.62 10.71
CA PHE A 269 8.76 -11.42 11.32
C PHE A 269 7.80 -10.24 11.37
N TYR A 270 7.07 -9.90 10.28
CA TYR A 270 6.14 -8.76 10.31
C TYR A 270 4.93 -9.01 11.22
N PHE A 271 4.50 -10.26 11.34
CA PHE A 271 3.43 -10.63 12.26
C PHE A 271 3.88 -10.51 13.72
N VAL A 272 5.08 -10.99 14.05
CA VAL A 272 5.65 -10.81 15.40
C VAL A 272 5.82 -9.32 15.72
N ALA A 273 6.33 -8.53 14.77
CA ALA A 273 6.45 -7.09 14.92
C ALA A 273 5.07 -6.42 15.12
N PHE A 274 4.06 -6.83 14.35
CA PHE A 274 2.68 -6.36 14.50
C PHE A 274 2.12 -6.64 15.89
N VAL A 275 2.21 -7.89 16.37
CA VAL A 275 1.71 -8.28 17.69
C VAL A 275 2.46 -7.52 18.79
N THR A 276 3.78 -7.39 18.67
CA THR A 276 4.61 -6.67 19.65
C THR A 276 4.23 -5.18 19.70
N LEU A 277 4.11 -4.53 18.54
CA LEU A 277 3.71 -3.12 18.44
C LEU A 277 2.28 -2.92 18.97
N PHE A 278 1.36 -3.84 18.66
CA PHE A 278 0.00 -3.81 19.18
C PHE A 278 0.00 -3.89 20.70
N LEU A 279 0.69 -4.86 21.30
CA LEU A 279 0.78 -5.01 22.75
C LEU A 279 1.41 -3.79 23.42
N MET A 280 2.45 -3.20 22.83
CA MET A 280 3.08 -1.97 23.32
C MET A 280 2.08 -0.80 23.33
N ILE A 281 1.33 -0.62 22.24
CA ILE A 281 0.30 0.41 22.13
C ILE A 281 -0.84 0.16 23.11
N GLN A 282 -1.30 -1.08 23.27
CA GLN A 282 -2.32 -1.42 24.27
C GLN A 282 -1.83 -1.17 25.70
N GLY A 283 -0.55 -1.44 25.97
CA GLY A 283 0.09 -1.09 27.23
C GLY A 283 0.05 0.42 27.50
N PHE A 284 0.38 1.24 26.52
CA PHE A 284 0.29 2.70 26.62
C PHE A 284 -1.15 3.18 26.84
N ILE A 285 -2.11 2.65 26.05
CA ILE A 285 -3.53 2.96 26.19
C ILE A 285 -4.06 2.60 27.59
N PHE A 286 -3.61 1.47 28.13
CA PHE A 286 -3.98 1.05 29.48
C PHE A 286 -3.45 2.01 30.54
N GLN A 287 -2.23 2.53 30.38
CA GLN A 287 -1.70 3.58 31.26
C GLN A 287 -2.53 4.88 31.15
N THR A 288 -2.84 5.32 29.92
CA THR A 288 -3.71 6.49 29.70
C THR A 288 -5.09 6.31 30.32
N ARG A 289 -5.67 5.11 30.24
CA ARG A 289 -6.94 4.79 30.91
C ARG A 289 -6.85 4.92 32.43
N ARG A 290 -5.76 4.44 33.04
CA ARG A 290 -5.51 4.61 34.47
C ARG A 290 -5.33 6.07 34.86
N TYR A 291 -4.65 6.85 34.03
CA TYR A 291 -4.51 8.30 34.22
C TYR A 291 -5.86 9.02 34.16
N LEU A 292 -6.67 8.75 33.14
CA LEU A 292 -8.03 9.30 33.00
C LEU A 292 -8.94 8.90 34.18
N ALA A 293 -8.78 7.70 34.72
CA ALA A 293 -9.49 7.26 35.91
C ALA A 293 -9.16 8.14 37.13
N ARG A 294 -7.87 8.42 37.35
CA ARG A 294 -7.42 9.30 38.44
C ARG A 294 -7.89 10.74 38.24
N LEU A 295 -7.81 11.24 37.00
CA LEU A 295 -8.25 12.58 36.64
C LEU A 295 -9.74 12.78 36.92
N LYS A 296 -10.57 11.77 36.65
CA LYS A 296 -12.01 11.78 36.94
C LYS A 296 -12.32 11.99 38.43
N ASP A 297 -11.47 11.51 39.33
CA ASP A 297 -11.69 11.57 40.78
C ASP A 297 -11.19 12.87 41.43
N HIS A 298 -10.54 13.76 40.69
CA HIS A 298 -10.12 15.07 41.19
C HIS A 298 -11.31 15.97 41.55
N SER A 299 -11.16 16.75 42.62
CA SER A 299 -12.20 17.60 43.21
C SER A 299 -12.77 18.63 42.24
N GLU A 300 -11.92 19.29 41.45
CA GLU A 300 -12.32 20.33 40.48
C GLU A 300 -13.21 19.79 39.35
N LEU A 301 -13.03 18.51 39.00
CA LEU A 301 -13.76 17.81 37.94
C LEU A 301 -15.07 17.17 38.43
N LYS A 302 -15.27 17.07 39.74
CA LYS A 302 -16.56 16.63 40.32
C LYS A 302 -17.65 17.68 40.14
N GLU A 303 -17.29 18.95 40.10
CA GLU A 303 -18.25 20.07 39.97
C GLU A 303 -18.81 20.19 38.54
N HIS A 304 -18.03 19.78 37.52
CA HIS A 304 -18.39 19.93 36.12
C HIS A 304 -18.94 18.62 35.53
N PHE A 305 -20.27 18.46 35.55
CA PHE A 305 -20.98 17.29 35.03
C PHE A 305 -20.54 16.90 33.60
N TRP A 306 -20.43 17.86 32.69
CA TRP A 306 -20.11 17.63 31.28
C TRP A 306 -18.66 17.16 31.06
N SER A 307 -17.71 17.68 31.83
CA SER A 307 -16.31 17.26 31.79
C SER A 307 -16.16 15.84 32.34
N ARG A 308 -16.83 15.52 33.46
CA ARG A 308 -16.89 14.16 34.04
C ARG A 308 -17.55 13.15 33.09
N LEU A 309 -18.65 13.54 32.45
CA LEU A 309 -19.34 12.75 31.42
C LEU A 309 -18.37 12.40 30.29
N THR A 310 -17.69 13.41 29.76
CA THR A 310 -16.81 13.21 28.61
C THR A 310 -15.58 12.37 28.96
N ILE A 311 -14.93 12.63 30.10
CA ILE A 311 -13.80 11.82 30.56
C ILE A 311 -14.23 10.37 30.77
N SER A 312 -15.42 10.12 31.29
CA SER A 312 -15.96 8.77 31.45
C SER A 312 -16.17 8.06 30.10
N ILE A 313 -16.73 8.75 29.10
CA ILE A 313 -16.92 8.20 27.75
C ILE A 313 -15.56 7.91 27.08
N VAL A 314 -14.61 8.85 27.18
CA VAL A 314 -13.26 8.69 26.62
C VAL A 314 -12.53 7.54 27.32
N GLN A 315 -12.56 7.48 28.65
CA GLN A 315 -11.93 6.43 29.44
C GLN A 315 -12.43 5.03 29.06
N LYS A 316 -13.73 4.86 28.82
CA LYS A 316 -14.31 3.58 28.39
C LYS A 316 -13.99 3.25 26.93
N SER A 317 -13.98 4.27 26.06
CA SER A 317 -13.77 4.09 24.63
C SER A 317 -12.29 4.00 24.23
N VAL A 318 -11.34 4.40 25.10
CA VAL A 318 -9.92 4.54 24.75
C VAL A 318 -9.29 3.25 24.21
N PHE A 319 -9.68 2.09 24.74
CA PHE A 319 -9.17 0.79 24.28
C PHE A 319 -9.66 0.45 22.88
N LEU A 320 -10.96 0.66 22.61
CA LEU A 320 -11.57 0.47 21.30
C LEU A 320 -11.06 1.48 20.28
N LEU A 321 -10.92 2.74 20.68
CA LEU A 321 -10.41 3.82 19.85
C LEU A 321 -8.96 3.56 19.46
N GLY A 322 -8.11 3.22 20.44
CA GLY A 322 -6.71 2.92 20.19
C GLY A 322 -6.51 1.65 19.36
N SER A 323 -7.33 0.60 19.59
CA SER A 323 -7.33 -0.59 18.73
C SER A 323 -7.74 -0.25 17.30
N THR A 324 -8.83 0.51 17.12
CA THR A 324 -9.31 0.95 15.80
C THR A 324 -8.26 1.78 15.07
N LEU A 325 -7.65 2.76 15.74
CA LEU A 325 -6.59 3.59 15.17
C LEU A 325 -5.39 2.75 14.76
N PHE A 326 -4.95 1.82 15.61
CA PHE A 326 -3.86 0.93 15.29
C PHE A 326 -4.14 0.10 14.04
N PHE A 327 -5.30 -0.57 13.98
CA PHE A 327 -5.68 -1.35 12.81
C PHE A 327 -5.80 -0.48 11.55
N TYR A 328 -6.29 0.76 11.69
CA TYR A 328 -6.38 1.72 10.59
C TYR A 328 -5.00 2.10 10.06
N PHE A 329 -4.09 2.54 10.94
CA PHE A 329 -2.71 2.89 10.56
C PHE A 329 -1.96 1.70 9.99
N TYR A 330 -2.14 0.52 10.59
CA TYR A 330 -1.51 -0.69 10.09
C TYR A 330 -2.07 -1.13 8.73
N ALA A 331 -3.36 -0.95 8.48
CA ALA A 331 -3.96 -1.24 7.19
C ALA A 331 -3.54 -0.23 6.10
N GLU A 332 -3.29 1.03 6.46
CA GLU A 332 -2.91 2.09 5.51
C GLU A 332 -1.41 2.13 5.23
N PHE A 333 -0.58 2.02 6.26
CA PHE A 333 0.88 2.19 6.19
C PHE A 333 1.66 0.88 6.39
N GLY A 334 0.96 -0.23 6.63
CA GLY A 334 1.60 -1.52 6.86
C GLY A 334 2.32 -2.05 5.62
N PRO A 335 3.19 -3.06 5.79
CA PRO A 335 3.98 -3.64 4.71
C PRO A 335 3.14 -4.44 3.70
N PHE A 336 1.85 -4.66 3.98
CA PHE A 336 0.97 -5.44 3.11
C PHE A 336 0.47 -4.61 1.92
N PRO A 337 0.79 -4.99 0.66
CA PRO A 337 0.38 -4.24 -0.53
C PRO A 337 -1.14 -4.21 -0.73
N SER A 338 -1.84 -5.23 -0.24
CA SER A 338 -3.30 -5.36 -0.33
C SER A 338 -3.89 -5.51 1.06
N LYS A 339 -4.93 -4.72 1.37
CA LYS A 339 -5.67 -4.81 2.64
C LYS A 339 -6.42 -6.15 2.65
N PRO A 340 -6.05 -7.12 3.50
CA PRO A 340 -6.75 -8.41 3.53
C PRO A 340 -8.23 -8.17 3.86
N PRO A 341 -9.18 -8.88 3.21
CA PRO A 341 -10.62 -8.72 3.47
C PRO A 341 -10.97 -8.83 4.96
N ILE A 342 -10.30 -9.73 5.68
CA ILE A 342 -10.48 -9.92 7.12
C ILE A 342 -10.08 -8.69 7.95
N VAL A 343 -8.99 -8.00 7.58
CA VAL A 343 -8.55 -6.78 8.27
C VAL A 343 -9.57 -5.66 8.05
N ARG A 344 -10.11 -5.54 6.84
CA ARG A 344 -11.15 -4.57 6.51
C ARG A 344 -12.44 -4.84 7.27
N ALA A 345 -12.87 -6.10 7.32
CA ALA A 345 -14.05 -6.53 8.07
C ALA A 345 -13.86 -6.27 9.57
N GLY A 346 -12.71 -6.66 10.14
CA GLY A 346 -12.37 -6.42 11.54
C GLY A 346 -12.36 -4.94 11.91
N LEU A 347 -11.78 -4.08 11.06
CA LEU A 347 -11.78 -2.64 11.27
C LEU A 347 -13.20 -2.05 11.24
N ASN A 348 -14.04 -2.48 10.29
CA ASN A 348 -15.44 -2.04 10.22
C ASN A 348 -16.24 -2.49 11.46
N LEU A 349 -16.01 -3.71 11.94
CA LEU A 349 -16.64 -4.22 13.18
C LEU A 349 -16.21 -3.40 14.40
N LEU A 350 -14.92 -3.09 14.51
CA LEU A 350 -14.40 -2.22 15.58
C LEU A 350 -15.02 -0.83 15.53
N LEU A 351 -15.21 -0.25 14.33
CA LEU A 351 -15.87 1.05 14.16
C LEU A 351 -17.34 1.02 14.61
N VAL A 352 -18.11 0.04 14.15
CA VAL A 352 -19.51 -0.15 14.58
C VAL A 352 -19.61 -0.33 16.09
N TRP A 353 -18.69 -1.11 16.66
CA TRP A 353 -18.63 -1.36 18.09
C TRP A 353 -18.27 -0.10 18.87
N LEU A 354 -17.22 0.62 18.46
CA LEU A 354 -16.76 1.87 19.07
C LEU A 354 -17.89 2.90 19.11
N PHE A 355 -18.57 3.12 17.99
CA PHE A 355 -19.66 4.09 17.91
C PHE A 355 -20.84 3.72 18.80
N SER A 356 -21.34 2.49 18.64
CA SER A 356 -22.49 2.03 19.41
C SER A 356 -22.19 1.96 20.92
N ALA A 357 -20.97 1.59 21.32
CA ALA A 357 -20.55 1.60 22.72
C ALA A 357 -20.51 3.03 23.26
N GLY A 358 -19.89 3.97 22.53
CA GLY A 358 -19.86 5.38 22.89
C GLY A 358 -21.25 5.99 23.06
N CYS A 359 -22.18 5.73 22.13
CA CYS A 359 -23.56 6.22 22.22
C CYS A 359 -24.31 5.62 23.42
N MET A 360 -24.16 4.32 23.70
CA MET A 360 -24.80 3.70 24.87
C MET A 360 -24.24 4.23 26.18
N ASP A 361 -22.93 4.44 26.27
CA ASP A 361 -22.29 5.00 27.46
C ASP A 361 -22.72 6.45 27.68
N ALA A 362 -22.75 7.27 26.63
CA ALA A 362 -23.28 8.62 26.68
C ALA A 362 -24.73 8.65 27.19
N LEU A 363 -25.58 7.77 26.65
CA LEU A 363 -26.99 7.68 27.04
C LEU A 363 -27.19 7.13 28.46
N ARG A 364 -26.33 6.23 28.93
CA ARG A 364 -26.36 5.72 30.32
C ARG A 364 -26.00 6.80 31.32
N LEU A 365 -24.97 7.59 31.02
CA LEU A 365 -24.48 8.64 31.91
C LEU A 365 -25.37 9.88 31.89
N TYR A 366 -25.93 10.25 30.73
CA TYR A 366 -26.88 11.36 30.62
C TYR A 366 -28.22 11.10 31.32
N CYS A 367 -28.59 9.83 31.54
CA CYS A 367 -29.84 9.44 32.20
C CYS A 367 -29.63 8.83 33.59
N GLY A 368 -28.44 8.97 34.18
CA GLY A 368 -28.15 8.54 35.54
C GLY A 368 -28.70 9.49 36.60
N ASP A 369 -28.64 9.09 37.87
CA ASP A 369 -29.23 9.80 39.01
C ASP A 369 -28.66 11.22 39.26
N GLU A 370 -27.54 11.57 38.63
CA GLU A 370 -26.86 12.87 38.76
C GLU A 370 -27.21 13.87 37.63
N ALA A 371 -28.06 13.51 36.66
CA ALA A 371 -28.30 14.30 35.44
C ALA A 371 -29.72 14.90 35.35
N VAL A 372 -29.93 15.77 34.35
CA VAL A 372 -31.23 16.40 34.02
C VAL A 372 -32.34 15.33 33.98
N PRO A 373 -33.53 15.56 34.59
CA PRO A 373 -34.62 14.60 34.58
C PRO A 373 -35.14 14.41 33.14
N VAL A 374 -34.63 13.38 32.46
CA VAL A 374 -35.12 12.95 31.14
C VAL A 374 -36.16 11.84 31.35
N PRO A 375 -37.27 11.83 30.59
CA PRO A 375 -38.26 10.76 30.71
C PRO A 375 -37.62 9.38 30.44
N LYS A 376 -37.77 8.43 31.38
CA LYS A 376 -37.11 7.11 31.32
C LYS A 376 -37.53 6.27 30.10
N LYS A 377 -38.76 6.45 29.58
CA LYS A 377 -39.32 5.63 28.49
C LYS A 377 -38.65 5.88 27.13
N PRO A 378 -38.53 7.13 26.62
CA PRO A 378 -37.78 7.43 25.39
C PRO A 378 -36.33 6.92 25.37
N VAL A 379 -35.66 6.92 26.53
CA VAL A 379 -34.28 6.43 26.69
C VAL A 379 -34.18 4.94 26.34
N VAL A 380 -35.17 4.13 26.73
CA VAL A 380 -35.21 2.70 26.38
C VAL A 380 -35.30 2.51 24.87
N TYR A 381 -36.13 3.29 24.18
CA TYR A 381 -36.23 3.23 22.72
C TYR A 381 -34.94 3.67 22.03
N LEU A 382 -34.24 4.69 22.53
CA LEU A 382 -32.92 5.06 22.02
C LEU A 382 -31.87 3.96 22.21
N ARG A 383 -31.88 3.25 23.36
CA ARG A 383 -31.03 2.06 23.55
C ARG A 383 -31.36 0.95 22.56
N LEU A 384 -32.65 0.74 22.30
CA LEU A 384 -33.10 -0.23 21.31
C LEU A 384 -32.60 0.14 19.91
N LEU A 385 -32.64 1.42 19.51
CA LEU A 385 -32.09 1.88 18.24
C LEU A 385 -30.60 1.56 18.12
N ILE A 386 -29.80 1.96 19.12
CA ILE A 386 -28.34 1.75 19.07
C ILE A 386 -28.02 0.25 19.00
N THR A 387 -28.79 -0.58 19.71
CA THR A 387 -28.66 -2.03 19.69
C THR A 387 -29.03 -2.61 18.33
N LEU A 388 -30.13 -2.14 17.75
CA LEU A 388 -30.60 -2.54 16.42
C LEU A 388 -29.59 -2.17 15.32
N VAL A 389 -29.08 -0.94 15.34
CA VAL A 389 -28.04 -0.45 14.42
C VAL A 389 -26.75 -1.25 14.60
N ARG A 390 -26.34 -1.57 15.84
CA ARG A 390 -25.16 -2.40 16.11
C ARG A 390 -25.30 -3.78 15.49
N TRP A 391 -26.38 -4.50 15.82
CA TRP A 391 -26.55 -5.87 15.36
C TRP A 391 -26.70 -5.93 13.85
N PHE A 392 -27.46 -5.00 13.27
CA PHE A 392 -27.55 -4.86 11.82
C PHE A 392 -26.17 -4.62 11.20
N GLY A 393 -25.39 -3.67 11.72
CA GLY A 393 -24.05 -3.38 11.19
C GLY A 393 -23.12 -4.60 11.28
N VAL A 394 -23.14 -5.32 12.40
CA VAL A 394 -22.34 -6.54 12.58
C VAL A 394 -22.77 -7.63 11.60
N THR A 395 -24.06 -7.96 11.51
CA THR A 395 -24.53 -9.01 10.60
C THR A 395 -24.34 -8.61 9.14
N TYR A 396 -24.53 -7.35 8.78
CA TYR A 396 -24.29 -6.83 7.44
C TYR A 396 -22.82 -6.97 7.03
N ILE A 397 -21.89 -6.58 7.92
CA ILE A 397 -20.45 -6.74 7.66
C ILE A 397 -20.08 -8.22 7.52
N LEU A 398 -20.62 -9.08 8.38
CA LEU A 398 -20.38 -10.52 8.30
C LEU A 398 -20.93 -11.10 7.00
N LEU A 399 -22.20 -10.87 6.65
CA LEU A 399 -22.79 -11.34 5.40
C LEU A 399 -22.00 -10.86 4.17
N SER A 400 -21.60 -9.59 4.15
CA SER A 400 -20.78 -9.04 3.07
C SER A 400 -19.37 -9.65 3.03
N TRP A 401 -18.79 -9.99 4.18
CA TRP A 401 -17.47 -10.61 4.25
C TRP A 401 -17.51 -12.08 3.82
N LEU A 402 -18.60 -12.78 4.12
CA LEU A 402 -18.86 -14.16 3.72
C LEU A 402 -19.18 -14.32 2.22
N GLY A 403 -19.31 -13.20 1.50
CA GLY A 403 -19.66 -13.22 0.09
C GLY A 403 -21.11 -13.62 -0.15
N ALA A 404 -22.01 -13.34 0.81
CA ALA A 404 -23.44 -13.53 0.60
C ALA A 404 -23.88 -12.83 -0.70
N GLY A 405 -24.79 -13.49 -1.44
CA GLY A 405 -25.32 -12.96 -2.68
C GLY A 405 -25.87 -11.54 -2.52
N ALA A 406 -25.78 -10.75 -3.60
CA ALA A 406 -26.24 -9.36 -3.59
C ALA A 406 -27.70 -9.25 -3.14
N THR A 407 -28.52 -10.23 -3.52
CA THR A 407 -29.94 -10.29 -3.17
C THR A 407 -30.16 -10.42 -1.66
N VAL A 408 -29.39 -11.28 -0.98
CA VAL A 408 -29.47 -11.46 0.48
C VAL A 408 -29.14 -10.17 1.21
N ILE A 409 -28.10 -9.46 0.77
CA ILE A 409 -27.67 -8.18 1.36
C ILE A 409 -28.76 -7.12 1.19
N ILE A 410 -29.39 -7.06 0.02
CA ILE A 410 -30.48 -6.14 -0.29
C ILE A 410 -31.71 -6.44 0.58
N VAL A 411 -32.13 -7.70 0.70
CA VAL A 411 -33.27 -8.09 1.54
C VAL A 411 -33.01 -7.77 3.01
N TRP A 412 -31.79 -8.06 3.50
CA TRP A 412 -31.39 -7.72 4.86
C TRP A 412 -31.44 -6.21 5.13
N ARG A 413 -31.02 -5.40 4.15
CA ARG A 413 -31.14 -3.93 4.19
C ARG A 413 -32.60 -3.48 4.25
N LEU A 414 -33.48 -4.04 3.43
CA LEU A 414 -34.91 -3.70 3.44
C LEU A 414 -35.57 -4.01 4.79
N ILE A 415 -35.26 -5.17 5.40
CA ILE A 415 -35.74 -5.53 6.75
C ILE A 415 -35.32 -4.48 7.78
N PHE A 416 -34.07 -4.01 7.69
CA PHE A 416 -33.55 -2.98 8.58
C PHE A 416 -34.24 -1.62 8.39
N GLU A 417 -34.45 -1.19 7.14
CA GLU A 417 -35.13 0.08 6.84
C GLU A 417 -36.58 0.07 7.33
N ILE A 418 -37.31 -1.03 7.13
CA ILE A 418 -38.66 -1.22 7.68
C ILE A 418 -38.62 -1.18 9.21
N SER A 419 -37.65 -1.85 9.83
CA SER A 419 -37.49 -1.86 11.29
C SER A 419 -37.19 -0.47 11.86
N LEU A 420 -36.36 0.33 11.17
CA LEU A 420 -36.09 1.72 11.53
C LEU A 420 -37.32 2.61 11.40
N TYR A 421 -38.14 2.39 10.37
CA TYR A 421 -39.39 3.12 10.18
C TYR A 421 -40.37 2.84 11.33
N VAL A 422 -40.59 1.57 11.63
CA VAL A 422 -41.44 1.12 12.75
C VAL A 422 -40.91 1.69 14.07
N TRP A 423 -39.60 1.63 14.30
CA TRP A 423 -38.97 2.21 15.47
C TRP A 423 -39.22 3.72 15.59
N THR A 424 -39.06 4.47 14.49
CA THR A 424 -39.23 5.93 14.47
C THR A 424 -40.65 6.33 14.86
N PHE A 425 -41.64 5.60 14.35
CA PHE A 425 -43.04 5.79 14.72
C PHE A 425 -43.29 5.55 16.22
N PHE A 426 -42.81 4.42 16.76
CA PHE A 426 -42.98 4.10 18.18
C PHE A 426 -42.22 5.06 19.10
N PHE A 427 -41.02 5.48 18.72
CA PHE A 427 -40.21 6.43 19.47
C PHE A 427 -40.95 7.76 19.64
N TRP A 428 -41.44 8.36 18.54
CA TRP A 428 -42.15 9.64 18.62
C TRP A 428 -43.48 9.54 19.34
N ASN A 429 -44.20 8.43 19.19
CA ASN A 429 -45.41 8.18 19.97
C ASN A 429 -45.10 8.09 21.48
N CYS A 430 -43.98 7.46 21.84
CA CYS A 430 -43.51 7.38 23.22
C CYS A 430 -43.11 8.76 23.77
N VAL A 431 -42.38 9.58 22.99
CA VAL A 431 -42.01 10.95 23.37
C VAL A 431 -43.25 11.81 23.59
N GLN A 432 -44.23 11.74 22.68
CA GLN A 432 -45.48 12.49 22.80
C GLN A 432 -46.30 12.06 24.02
N LYS A 433 -46.46 10.75 24.26
CA LYS A 433 -47.15 10.22 25.44
C LYS A 433 -46.45 10.59 26.75
N SER A 434 -45.11 10.56 26.78
CA SER A 434 -44.34 10.91 27.98
C SER A 434 -44.50 12.39 28.33
N ARG A 435 -44.51 13.27 27.31
CA ARG A 435 -44.80 14.70 27.51
C ARG A 435 -46.23 14.98 27.94
N ALA A 436 -47.20 14.29 27.33
CA ALA A 436 -48.61 14.45 27.72
C ALA A 436 -48.86 14.04 29.18
N ALA A 437 -48.07 13.10 29.71
CA ALA A 437 -48.11 12.71 31.12
C ALA A 437 -47.45 13.75 32.07
N GLU A 438 -46.46 14.50 31.60
CA GLU A 438 -45.77 15.54 32.40
C GLU A 438 -46.50 16.89 32.37
N SER A 439 -47.18 17.22 31.26
CA SER A 439 -47.99 18.44 31.13
C SER A 439 -49.17 18.21 30.18
N PRO A 440 -50.41 18.13 30.69
CA PRO A 440 -51.62 17.96 29.87
C PRO A 440 -51.84 19.13 28.89
N GLU A 441 -51.47 20.35 29.28
CA GLU A 441 -51.59 21.56 28.44
C GLU A 441 -50.52 21.60 27.33
N GLY A 442 -49.33 21.06 27.59
CA GLY A 442 -48.25 20.91 26.60
C GLY A 442 -48.41 19.73 25.63
N ALA A 443 -49.45 18.91 25.79
CA ALA A 443 -49.67 17.70 24.99
C ALA A 443 -50.07 17.99 23.53
N ARG A 444 -50.68 19.15 23.27
CA ARG A 444 -51.27 19.48 21.96
C ARG A 444 -50.25 19.96 20.94
N ASN A 445 -49.19 20.64 21.38
CA ASN A 445 -48.19 21.25 20.49
C ASN A 445 -46.76 20.81 20.85
N LEU A 446 -46.08 20.13 19.93
CA LEU A 446 -44.65 19.88 20.03
C LEU A 446 -43.89 21.22 19.90
N PRO A 447 -42.89 21.50 20.75
CA PRO A 447 -41.98 22.60 20.55
C PRO A 447 -41.41 22.57 19.13
N PRO A 448 -41.19 23.72 18.48
CA PRO A 448 -40.66 23.78 17.12
C PRO A 448 -39.40 22.95 16.93
N VAL A 449 -38.52 22.92 17.95
CA VAL A 449 -37.29 22.12 17.96
C VAL A 449 -37.57 20.61 17.89
N LEU A 450 -38.52 20.11 18.69
CA LEU A 450 -38.87 18.68 18.67
C LEU A 450 -39.63 18.30 17.40
N LEU A 451 -40.46 19.20 16.88
CA LEU A 451 -41.12 18.99 15.59
C LEU A 451 -40.09 18.90 14.46
N PHE A 452 -39.08 19.76 14.46
CA PHE A 452 -37.97 19.70 13.51
C PHE A 452 -37.23 18.36 13.59
N PHE A 453 -36.86 17.89 14.78
CA PHE A 453 -36.23 16.57 14.94
C PHE A 453 -37.14 15.42 14.52
N LYS A 454 -38.45 15.53 14.75
CA LYS A 454 -39.44 14.55 14.28
C LYS A 454 -39.45 14.47 12.77
N LEU A 455 -39.65 15.60 12.09
CA LEU A 455 -39.64 15.67 10.63
C LEU A 455 -38.32 15.17 10.06
N LEU A 456 -37.20 15.62 10.63
CA LEU A 456 -35.87 15.22 10.20
C LEU A 456 -35.67 13.70 10.32
N SER A 457 -36.08 13.09 11.43
CA SER A 457 -35.96 11.64 11.59
C SER A 457 -36.81 10.85 10.59
N PHE A 458 -38.02 11.32 10.26
CA PHE A 458 -38.84 10.70 9.22
C PHE A 458 -38.20 10.84 7.85
N VAL A 459 -37.64 12.00 7.50
CA VAL A 459 -36.90 12.19 6.24
C VAL A 459 -35.70 11.25 6.18
N ILE A 460 -34.89 11.18 7.25
CA ILE A 460 -33.71 10.33 7.30
C ILE A 460 -34.05 8.85 7.07
N VAL A 461 -35.15 8.36 7.63
CA VAL A 461 -35.52 6.93 7.59
C VAL A 461 -36.39 6.58 6.38
N PHE A 462 -37.26 7.48 5.93
CA PHE A 462 -38.19 7.21 4.83
C PHE A 462 -37.55 7.39 3.45
N THR A 463 -36.62 8.33 3.29
CA THR A 463 -35.92 8.55 2.02
C THR A 463 -35.17 7.30 1.52
N PRO A 464 -34.37 6.59 2.33
CA PRO A 464 -33.73 5.32 1.94
C PRO A 464 -34.70 4.29 1.42
N LEU A 465 -35.84 4.10 2.12
CA LEU A 465 -36.86 3.13 1.72
C LEU A 465 -37.45 3.44 0.34
N ILE A 466 -37.72 4.72 0.05
CA ILE A 466 -38.20 5.14 -1.28
C ILE A 466 -37.12 4.89 -2.34
N LEU A 467 -35.87 5.26 -2.04
CA LEU A 467 -34.74 5.10 -2.96
C LEU A 467 -34.51 3.62 -3.27
N GLU A 468 -34.55 2.77 -2.27
CA GLU A 468 -34.41 1.32 -2.35
C GLU A 468 -35.48 0.71 -3.26
N LEU A 469 -36.76 1.03 -3.00
CA LEU A 469 -37.89 0.55 -3.81
C LEU A 469 -37.86 1.08 -5.24
N SER A 470 -37.27 2.26 -5.46
CA SER A 470 -37.10 2.87 -6.78
C SER A 470 -35.93 2.26 -7.58
N GLY A 471 -35.09 1.43 -6.95
CA GLY A 471 -33.90 0.83 -7.55
C GLY A 471 -32.60 1.63 -7.37
N TYR A 472 -32.58 2.62 -6.47
CA TYR A 472 -31.40 3.44 -6.13
C TYR A 472 -30.75 2.96 -4.82
N GLY A 473 -30.55 1.66 -4.65
CA GLY A 473 -30.09 1.12 -3.36
C GLY A 473 -28.69 1.59 -2.93
N SER A 474 -27.80 1.87 -3.88
CA SER A 474 -26.50 2.46 -3.59
C SER A 474 -26.63 3.88 -2.99
N LEU A 475 -27.60 4.67 -3.48
CA LEU A 475 -27.90 5.99 -2.92
C LEU A 475 -28.54 5.89 -1.53
N ALA A 476 -29.40 4.89 -1.31
CA ALA A 476 -30.01 4.63 0.00
C ALA A 476 -28.94 4.33 1.06
N ILE A 477 -27.95 3.48 0.74
CA ILE A 477 -26.80 3.24 1.62
C ILE A 477 -26.02 4.54 1.86
N TYR A 478 -25.70 5.26 0.79
CA TYR A 478 -24.92 6.49 0.89
C TYR A 478 -25.62 7.51 1.80
N TRP A 479 -26.94 7.64 1.68
CA TRP A 479 -27.76 8.52 2.51
C TRP A 479 -27.64 8.15 3.99
N LEU A 480 -27.95 6.90 4.36
CA LEU A 480 -27.88 6.42 5.74
C LEU A 480 -26.46 6.50 6.31
N ALA A 481 -25.46 6.09 5.53
CA ALA A 481 -24.06 6.15 5.93
C ALA A 481 -23.59 7.59 6.15
N SER A 482 -24.05 8.54 5.34
CA SER A 482 -23.73 9.96 5.50
C SER A 482 -24.31 10.51 6.79
N TRP A 483 -25.58 10.23 7.11
CA TRP A 483 -26.18 10.61 8.39
C TRP A 483 -25.47 9.95 9.58
N GLY A 484 -25.08 8.68 9.45
CA GLY A 484 -24.26 7.99 10.46
C GLY A 484 -22.93 8.69 10.70
N ARG A 485 -22.19 9.05 9.64
CA ARG A 485 -20.92 9.79 9.74
C ARG A 485 -21.12 11.16 10.38
N THR A 486 -22.15 11.90 9.97
CA THR A 486 -22.49 13.20 10.56
C THR A 486 -22.80 13.05 12.05
N ALA A 487 -23.55 12.02 12.45
CA ALA A 487 -23.84 11.75 13.86
C ALA A 487 -22.57 11.42 14.66
N VAL A 488 -21.65 10.63 14.09
CA VAL A 488 -20.34 10.33 14.69
C VAL A 488 -19.54 11.61 14.90
N VAL A 489 -19.37 12.42 13.85
CA VAL A 489 -18.61 13.68 13.91
C VAL A 489 -19.24 14.64 14.91
N ALA A 490 -20.56 14.84 14.86
CA ALA A 490 -21.28 15.69 15.79
C ALA A 490 -21.10 15.24 17.25
N LEU A 491 -21.17 13.92 17.51
CA LEU A 491 -20.96 13.37 18.85
C LEU A 491 -19.54 13.70 19.36
N TRP A 492 -18.51 13.39 18.59
CA TRP A 492 -17.13 13.64 19.02
C TRP A 492 -16.79 15.12 19.11
N SER A 493 -17.25 15.95 18.17
CA SER A 493 -17.10 17.40 18.23
C SER A 493 -17.79 17.99 19.46
N LEU A 494 -19.00 17.52 19.81
CA LEU A 494 -19.71 17.93 21.01
C LEU A 494 -18.92 17.54 22.27
N LEU A 495 -18.40 16.30 22.33
CA LEU A 495 -17.58 15.85 23.46
C LEU A 495 -16.32 16.71 23.62
N VAL A 496 -15.59 17.00 22.53
CA VAL A 496 -14.40 17.87 22.58
C VAL A 496 -14.77 19.28 23.03
N PHE A 497 -15.84 19.85 22.48
CA PHE A 497 -16.32 21.17 22.88
C PHE A 497 -16.67 21.23 24.38
N LEU A 498 -17.31 20.17 24.90
CA LEU A 498 -17.67 20.05 26.31
C LEU A 498 -16.49 19.76 27.25
N ILE A 499 -15.33 19.33 26.73
CA ILE A 499 -14.09 19.24 27.51
C ILE A 499 -13.40 20.61 27.61
N LEU A 500 -13.43 21.38 26.51
CA LEU A 500 -12.72 22.66 26.40
C LEU A 500 -13.44 23.82 27.09
N ARG A 501 -14.76 23.70 27.25
CA ARG A 501 -15.60 24.64 28.00
C ARG A 501 -15.65 24.22 29.46
#